data_AF-A0A3N7CPW1-F1
#
_entry.id   AF-A0A3N7CPW1-F1
#
_cell.length_a   1.000
_cell.length_b   1.000
_cell.length_c   1.000
_cell.angle_alpha   90.00
_cell.angle_beta   90.00
_cell.angle_gamma   90.00
#
_symmetry.space_group_name_H-M   'P 1'
#
loop_
_entity.id
_entity.type
_entity.pdbx_description
1 polymer ?
#
loop_
_entity_poly.entity_id
_entity_poly.type
_entity_poly.pdbx_seq_one_letter_code
_entity_poly.pdbx_strand_id
1 'polypeptide(L)'
;MVTTHSDQSLTLNAINESSRHTAAQLISYEYFVDNKLWLLLGIVILLVLLAGLVYVIFYMRKRDAHERNAAQDVGNDIDDDGGRTQDMVQIPAKYREVFVQTMEEDLGILNQALDEARVRAVMSMLHRMHGALAAVGLTELAERCELLGKEGRLRGLDDDLERQIAELARDLMRVIRWQQTI
;
A
#
# COMPACT_ATOMS: atom_id res chain seq x y z
N MET A 1 48.21 -39.27 21.16
CA MET A 1 47.36 -38.08 21.40
C MET A 1 46.78 -37.68 20.05
N VAL A 2 45.49 -37.93 19.85
CA VAL A 2 44.54 -37.30 18.89
C VAL A 2 43.25 -38.08 19.11
N THR A 3 42.28 -37.43 19.75
CA THR A 3 40.91 -37.95 19.94
C THR A 3 39.94 -36.94 19.34
N THR A 4 39.16 -37.45 18.39
CA THR A 4 37.74 -37.15 18.11
C THR A 4 37.32 -35.71 17.81
N HIS A 5 36.80 -35.49 16.59
CA HIS A 5 35.45 -34.94 16.49
C HIS A 5 34.69 -35.56 15.32
N SER A 6 33.49 -36.02 15.64
CA SER A 6 32.54 -36.77 14.83
C SER A 6 31.84 -35.85 13.83
N ASP A 7 32.06 -36.04 12.54
CA ASP A 7 31.16 -35.59 11.47
C ASP A 7 29.87 -36.43 11.53
N GLN A 8 28.78 -35.83 12.00
CA GLN A 8 27.44 -36.37 11.81
C GLN A 8 26.83 -35.71 10.58
N SER A 9 27.10 -36.26 9.38
CA SER A 9 26.19 -36.08 8.25
C SER A 9 25.15 -37.20 8.31
N LEU A 10 23.91 -36.82 8.57
CA LEU A 10 22.75 -37.71 8.55
C LEU A 10 22.49 -38.12 7.09
N THR A 11 23.04 -39.25 6.67
CA THR A 11 22.71 -39.88 5.40
C THR A 11 21.36 -40.59 5.55
N LEU A 12 20.28 -39.90 5.16
CA LEU A 12 18.98 -40.53 4.96
C LEU A 12 19.08 -41.50 3.77
N ASN A 13 19.34 -42.76 4.10
CA ASN A 13 19.34 -43.90 3.21
C ASN A 13 17.89 -44.21 2.78
N ALA A 14 17.38 -43.47 1.79
CA ALA A 14 16.14 -43.81 1.10
C ALA A 14 16.45 -44.80 -0.03
N ILE A 15 16.41 -46.07 0.32
CA ILE A 15 16.39 -47.19 -0.62
C ILE A 15 15.02 -47.18 -1.30
N ASN A 16 14.93 -46.69 -2.56
CA ASN A 16 13.95 -47.24 -3.50
C ASN A 16 14.41 -47.07 -4.96
N GLU A 17 14.54 -48.24 -5.56
CA GLU A 17 14.77 -48.64 -6.93
C GLU A 17 13.71 -48.09 -7.90
N SER A 18 13.94 -46.91 -8.45
CA SER A 18 13.26 -46.46 -9.67
C SER A 18 14.21 -45.62 -10.51
N SER A 19 14.66 -46.23 -11.60
CA SER A 19 15.47 -45.67 -12.69
C SER A 19 14.78 -44.50 -13.40
N ARG A 20 14.72 -43.32 -12.77
CA ARG A 20 14.38 -42.06 -13.46
C ARG A 20 15.19 -40.93 -12.85
N HIS A 21 16.02 -40.31 -13.69
CA HIS A 21 16.85 -39.16 -13.39
C HIS A 21 16.02 -38.04 -12.75
N THR A 22 16.12 -37.88 -11.44
CA THR A 22 15.70 -36.65 -10.77
C THR A 22 16.92 -36.16 -10.00
N ALA A 23 17.78 -35.40 -10.70
CA ALA A 23 18.80 -34.61 -10.03
C ALA A 23 18.05 -33.62 -9.12
N ALA A 24 17.95 -33.95 -7.83
CA ALA A 24 17.51 -33.01 -6.83
C ALA A 24 18.57 -31.92 -6.73
N GLN A 25 18.38 -30.82 -7.47
CA GLN A 25 19.17 -29.62 -7.33
C GLN A 25 18.82 -28.99 -5.99
N LEU A 26 19.56 -29.37 -4.96
CA LEU A 26 19.74 -28.52 -3.78
C LEU A 26 20.50 -27.29 -4.26
N ILE A 27 19.76 -26.24 -4.60
CA ILE A 27 20.30 -24.92 -4.84
C ILE A 27 20.82 -24.43 -3.48
N SER A 28 22.11 -24.64 -3.21
CA SER A 28 22.77 -24.10 -2.03
C SER A 28 22.68 -22.58 -2.06
N TYR A 29 21.95 -22.01 -1.10
CA TYR A 29 21.77 -20.57 -0.89
C TYR A 29 23.08 -19.83 -0.56
N GLU A 30 24.17 -20.55 -0.25
CA GLU A 30 25.44 -19.95 0.19
C GLU A 30 26.12 -19.09 -0.89
N TYR A 31 25.93 -19.38 -2.19
CA TYR A 31 26.50 -18.53 -3.25
C TYR A 31 25.73 -17.22 -3.49
N PHE A 32 24.50 -17.09 -2.99
CA PHE A 32 23.65 -15.93 -3.25
C PHE A 32 23.94 -14.74 -2.33
N VAL A 33 24.54 -14.99 -1.16
CA VAL A 33 24.66 -13.98 -0.07
C VAL A 33 26.09 -13.45 0.10
N ASP A 34 27.11 -14.19 -0.30
CA ASP A 34 28.52 -13.82 -0.05
C ASP A 34 29.00 -12.61 -0.87
N ASN A 35 28.37 -12.33 -2.02
CA ASN A 35 28.79 -11.24 -2.88
C ASN A 35 27.91 -9.99 -2.66
N LYS A 36 28.35 -9.07 -1.78
CA LYS A 36 27.68 -7.78 -1.49
C LYS A 36 27.29 -6.97 -2.73
N LEU A 37 27.93 -7.21 -3.87
CA LEU A 37 27.64 -6.54 -5.15
C LEU A 37 26.21 -6.83 -5.67
N TRP A 38 25.68 -8.03 -5.45
CA TRP A 38 24.31 -8.40 -5.87
C TRP A 38 23.23 -7.73 -5.03
N LEU A 39 23.50 -7.51 -3.74
CA LEU A 39 22.61 -6.73 -2.86
C LEU A 39 22.51 -5.28 -3.33
N LEU A 40 23.63 -4.66 -3.73
CA LEU A 40 23.62 -3.31 -4.30
C LEU A 40 22.81 -3.26 -5.60
N LEU A 41 22.93 -4.28 -6.45
CA LEU A 41 22.20 -4.37 -7.71
C LEU A 41 20.69 -4.50 -7.49
N GLY A 42 20.27 -5.31 -6.50
CA GLY A 42 18.88 -5.41 -6.09
C GLY A 42 18.32 -4.09 -5.55
N ILE A 43 19.10 -3.35 -4.76
CA ILE A 43 18.72 -2.02 -4.25
C ILE A 43 18.57 -1.02 -5.40
N VAL A 44 19.49 -1.02 -6.37
CA VAL A 44 19.41 -0.12 -7.53
C VAL A 44 18.16 -0.42 -8.37
N ILE A 45 17.85 -1.70 -8.60
CA ILE A 45 16.63 -2.10 -9.32
C ILE A 45 15.38 -1.66 -8.55
N LEU A 46 15.36 -1.85 -7.22
CA LEU A 46 14.27 -1.39 -6.36
C LEU A 46 14.08 0.13 -6.45
N LEU A 47 15.17 0.90 -6.44
CA LEU A 47 15.13 2.35 -6.58
C LEU A 47 14.63 2.78 -7.96
N VAL A 48 15.01 2.09 -9.03
CA VAL A 48 14.50 2.36 -10.38
C VAL A 48 13.01 2.06 -10.49
N LEU A 49 12.54 0.97 -9.89
CA LEU A 49 11.11 0.64 -9.86
C LEU A 49 10.30 1.65 -9.04
N LEU A 50 10.82 2.08 -7.88
CA LEU A 50 10.20 3.13 -7.07
C LEU A 50 10.19 4.48 -7.79
N ALA A 51 11.30 4.86 -8.44
CA ALA A 51 11.38 6.08 -9.22
C ALA A 51 10.45 6.03 -10.44
N GLY A 52 10.32 4.87 -11.08
CA GLY A 52 9.35 4.64 -12.17
C GLY A 52 7.90 4.75 -11.68
N LEU A 53 7.59 4.22 -10.51
CA LEU A 53 6.26 4.36 -9.89
C LEU A 53 5.95 5.83 -9.59
N VAL A 54 6.88 6.54 -8.96
CA VAL A 54 6.75 7.99 -8.69
C VAL A 54 6.64 8.78 -10.00
N TYR A 55 7.39 8.41 -11.03
CA TYR A 55 7.33 9.05 -12.35
C TYR A 55 5.97 8.85 -13.02
N VAL A 56 5.40 7.65 -12.97
CA VAL A 56 4.05 7.37 -13.51
C VAL A 56 2.99 8.16 -12.75
N ILE A 57 3.10 8.23 -11.42
CA ILE A 57 2.20 9.05 -10.59
C ILE A 57 2.31 10.54 -10.96
N PHE A 58 3.53 11.07 -11.08
CA PHE A 58 3.75 12.45 -11.49
C PHE A 58 3.27 12.74 -12.93
N TYR A 59 3.49 11.79 -13.84
CA TYR A 59 3.08 11.91 -15.24
C TYR A 59 1.55 11.90 -15.39
N MET A 60 0.84 11.07 -14.62
CA MET A 60 -0.62 11.12 -14.55
C MET A 60 -1.11 12.46 -13.94
N ARG A 61 -0.48 12.93 -12.86
CA ARG A 61 -0.80 14.23 -12.24
C ARG A 61 -0.65 15.43 -13.20
N LYS A 62 0.30 15.38 -14.15
CA LYS A 62 0.50 16.45 -15.14
C LYS A 62 -0.59 16.47 -16.22
N ARG A 63 -1.20 15.32 -16.56
CA ARG A 63 -2.29 15.28 -17.55
C ARG A 63 -3.55 15.96 -17.03
N ASP A 64 -3.89 15.77 -15.75
CA ASP A 64 -5.13 16.31 -15.15
C ASP A 64 -5.10 17.84 -14.98
N ALA A 65 -3.92 18.45 -14.93
CA ALA A 65 -3.78 19.90 -14.77
C ALA A 65 -4.28 20.69 -15.99
N HIS A 66 -4.30 20.08 -17.18
CA HIS A 66 -4.77 20.74 -18.39
C HIS A 66 -6.30 20.68 -18.56
N GLU A 67 -6.95 19.64 -18.01
CA GLU A 67 -8.40 19.46 -18.12
C GLU A 67 -9.16 20.26 -17.04
N ARG A 68 -8.56 20.44 -15.84
CA ARG A 68 -9.16 21.25 -14.75
C ARG A 68 -9.30 22.73 -15.11
N ASN A 69 -8.32 23.30 -15.80
CA ASN A 69 -8.37 24.73 -16.18
C ASN A 69 -9.42 25.00 -17.27
N ALA A 70 -9.80 24.00 -18.07
CA ALA A 70 -10.88 24.11 -19.06
C ALA A 70 -12.27 23.93 -18.44
N ALA A 71 -12.39 23.14 -17.36
CA ALA A 71 -13.65 22.93 -16.64
C ALA A 71 -13.94 24.03 -15.60
N GLN A 72 -12.90 24.63 -15.00
CA GLN A 72 -13.03 25.70 -14.00
C GLN A 72 -13.56 27.02 -14.60
N ASP A 73 -13.33 27.28 -15.89
CA ASP A 73 -13.74 28.52 -16.57
C ASP A 73 -15.26 28.56 -16.89
N VAL A 74 -15.97 27.45 -16.70
CA VAL A 74 -17.42 27.33 -17.00
C VAL A 74 -18.29 27.34 -15.73
N GLY A 75 -17.69 27.22 -14.54
CA GLY A 75 -18.41 26.96 -13.28
C GLY A 75 -18.55 28.13 -12.30
N ASN A 76 -18.12 29.35 -12.64
CA ASN A 76 -17.98 30.45 -11.66
C ASN A 76 -19.28 31.27 -11.39
N ASP A 77 -20.47 30.82 -11.81
CA ASP A 77 -21.69 31.64 -11.77
C ASP A 77 -22.82 31.11 -10.85
N ILE A 78 -22.59 30.19 -9.90
CA ILE A 78 -23.67 29.76 -8.98
C ILE A 78 -23.23 29.79 -7.51
N ASP A 79 -23.96 30.62 -6.77
CA ASP A 79 -23.89 30.91 -5.33
C ASP A 79 -24.10 29.69 -4.41
N ASP A 80 -23.43 29.77 -3.24
CA ASP A 80 -23.91 29.43 -1.89
C ASP A 80 -24.70 28.11 -1.66
N ASP A 81 -24.04 27.08 -1.09
CA ASP A 81 -24.50 26.35 0.12
C ASP A 81 -23.53 25.18 0.47
N GLY A 82 -22.83 25.31 1.61
CA GLY A 82 -22.77 24.29 2.68
C GLY A 82 -22.34 22.82 2.46
N GLY A 83 -21.93 22.34 1.28
CA GLY A 83 -21.70 20.90 1.05
C GLY A 83 -20.44 20.54 0.26
N ARG A 84 -19.26 20.52 0.90
CA ARG A 84 -18.02 19.97 0.31
C ARG A 84 -18.02 18.44 0.24
N THR A 85 -19.04 17.84 -0.35
CA THR A 85 -18.87 16.54 -0.99
C THR A 85 -18.17 16.82 -2.30
N GLN A 86 -16.87 16.52 -2.36
CA GLN A 86 -16.11 16.41 -3.60
C GLN A 86 -17.04 15.98 -4.72
N ASP A 87 -17.22 16.83 -5.72
CA ASP A 87 -17.83 16.44 -6.98
C ASP A 87 -17.13 15.14 -7.42
N MET A 88 -17.92 14.07 -7.38
CA MET A 88 -17.44 12.75 -7.00
C MET A 88 -16.51 12.21 -8.08
N VAL A 89 -15.21 12.22 -7.78
CA VAL A 89 -14.15 11.72 -8.67
C VAL A 89 -14.50 10.28 -9.08
N GLN A 90 -14.81 10.09 -10.35
CA GLN A 90 -15.10 8.77 -10.89
C GLN A 90 -13.80 7.99 -11.06
N ILE A 91 -13.68 6.88 -10.33
CA ILE A 91 -12.56 5.97 -10.49
C ILE A 91 -12.73 5.25 -11.83
N PRO A 92 -11.68 5.18 -12.68
CA PRO A 92 -11.75 4.45 -13.94
C PRO A 92 -12.27 3.03 -13.72
N ALA A 93 -13.28 2.62 -14.50
CA ALA A 93 -14.02 1.36 -14.28
C ALA A 93 -13.11 0.13 -14.09
N LYS A 94 -11.99 0.07 -14.83
CA LYS A 94 -10.99 -1.01 -14.74
C LYS A 94 -10.29 -1.14 -13.39
N TYR A 95 -10.29 -0.10 -12.56
CA TYR A 95 -9.67 -0.09 -11.23
C TYR A 95 -10.69 -0.09 -10.09
N ARG A 96 -11.97 0.12 -10.39
CA ARG A 96 -13.01 0.36 -9.39
C ARG A 96 -13.21 -0.84 -8.45
N GLU A 97 -13.34 -2.04 -9.00
CA GLU A 97 -13.56 -3.25 -8.22
C GLU A 97 -12.42 -3.52 -7.24
N VAL A 98 -11.17 -3.50 -7.74
CA VAL A 98 -9.97 -3.70 -6.92
C VAL A 98 -9.84 -2.61 -5.85
N PHE A 99 -10.13 -1.35 -6.20
CA PHE A 99 -10.10 -0.25 -5.24
C PHE A 99 -11.13 -0.42 -4.13
N VAL A 100 -12.38 -0.72 -4.49
CA VAL A 100 -13.47 -0.93 -3.52
C VAL A 100 -13.12 -2.06 -2.57
N GLN A 101 -12.71 -3.21 -3.10
CA GLN A 101 -12.33 -4.37 -2.28
C GLN A 101 -11.16 -4.05 -1.34
N THR A 102 -10.11 -3.40 -1.86
CA THR A 102 -8.94 -3.05 -1.07
C THR A 102 -9.28 -2.05 0.03
N MET A 103 -10.11 -1.05 -0.24
CA MET A 103 -10.49 -0.05 0.76
C MET A 103 -11.45 -0.61 1.82
N GLU A 104 -12.34 -1.54 1.47
CA GLU A 104 -13.16 -2.25 2.48
C GLU A 104 -12.29 -3.09 3.42
N GLU A 105 -11.31 -3.82 2.87
CA GLU A 105 -10.35 -4.58 3.68
C GLU A 105 -9.49 -3.66 4.56
N ASP A 106 -8.97 -2.56 3.98
CA ASP A 106 -8.14 -1.59 4.69
C ASP A 106 -8.90 -0.95 5.86
N LEU A 107 -10.17 -0.59 5.65
CA LEU A 107 -11.04 -0.06 6.70
C LEU A 107 -11.32 -1.10 7.80
N GLY A 108 -11.49 -2.36 7.43
CA GLY A 108 -11.64 -3.45 8.41
C GLY A 108 -10.41 -3.61 9.31
N ILE A 109 -9.22 -3.63 8.71
CA ILE A 109 -7.96 -3.74 9.45
C ILE A 109 -7.70 -2.48 10.30
N LEU A 110 -8.02 -1.29 9.77
CA LEU A 110 -7.90 -0.03 10.49
C LEU A 110 -8.78 -0.02 11.74
N ASN A 111 -10.06 -0.40 11.61
CA ASN A 111 -10.98 -0.46 12.75
C ASN A 111 -10.50 -1.45 13.81
N GLN A 112 -10.06 -2.64 13.41
CA GLN A 112 -9.48 -3.59 14.35
C GLN A 112 -8.24 -3.01 15.07
N ALA A 113 -7.36 -2.31 14.35
CA ALA A 113 -6.18 -1.70 14.93
C ALA A 113 -6.51 -0.57 15.91
N LEU A 114 -7.59 0.18 15.67
CA LEU A 114 -8.12 1.18 16.61
C LEU A 114 -8.68 0.50 17.86
N ASP A 115 -9.53 -0.52 17.71
CA ASP A 115 -10.12 -1.27 18.84
C ASP A 115 -9.05 -1.91 19.76
N GLU A 116 -7.94 -2.36 19.16
CA GLU A 116 -6.81 -2.96 19.87
C GLU A 116 -5.77 -1.92 20.34
N ALA A 117 -6.01 -0.61 20.13
CA ALA A 117 -5.11 0.50 20.42
C ALA A 117 -3.69 0.32 19.84
N ARG A 118 -3.57 -0.34 18.68
CA ARG A 118 -2.30 -0.66 18.02
C ARG A 118 -1.84 0.51 17.16
N VAL A 119 -1.30 1.55 17.79
CA VAL A 119 -0.84 2.80 17.13
C VAL A 119 -0.01 2.54 15.86
N ARG A 120 0.99 1.65 15.92
CA ARG A 120 1.83 1.34 14.76
C ARG A 120 1.03 0.74 13.58
N ALA A 121 0.06 -0.11 13.87
CA ALA A 121 -0.80 -0.70 12.85
C ALA A 121 -1.74 0.36 12.24
N VAL A 122 -2.33 1.24 13.07
CA VAL A 122 -3.13 2.39 12.60
C VAL A 122 -2.31 3.28 11.66
N MET A 123 -1.10 3.67 12.05
CA MET A 123 -0.24 4.51 11.21
C MET A 123 0.15 3.83 9.89
N SER A 124 0.39 2.51 9.93
CA SER A 124 0.67 1.73 8.73
C SER A 124 -0.53 1.70 7.77
N MET A 125 -1.74 1.54 8.30
CA MET A 125 -2.96 1.54 7.50
C MET A 125 -3.24 2.91 6.89
N LEU A 126 -3.08 4.00 7.65
CA LEU A 126 -3.21 5.36 7.12
C LEU A 126 -2.23 5.63 5.97
N HIS A 127 -0.97 5.15 6.07
CA HIS A 127 0.01 5.31 4.99
C HIS A 127 -0.36 4.53 3.73
N ARG A 128 -0.84 3.29 3.90
CA ARG A 128 -1.28 2.42 2.80
C ARG A 128 -2.51 3.00 2.10
N MET A 129 -3.51 3.43 2.87
CA MET A 129 -4.71 4.11 2.35
C MET A 129 -4.35 5.40 1.62
N HIS A 130 -3.44 6.23 2.15
CA HIS A 130 -2.91 7.39 1.44
C HIS A 130 -2.38 7.01 0.04
N GLY A 131 -1.58 5.95 -0.05
CA GLY A 131 -1.02 5.50 -1.33
C GLY A 131 -2.10 5.08 -2.34
N ALA A 132 -3.08 4.30 -1.89
CA ALA A 132 -4.19 3.85 -2.74
C ALA A 132 -5.07 5.02 -3.21
N LEU A 133 -5.41 5.94 -2.31
CA LEU A 133 -6.24 7.11 -2.61
C LEU A 133 -5.54 8.09 -3.55
N ALA A 134 -4.23 8.32 -3.35
CA ALA A 134 -3.43 9.13 -4.25
C ALA A 134 -3.34 8.53 -5.66
N ALA A 135 -3.26 7.20 -5.77
CA ALA A 135 -3.20 6.51 -7.06
C ALA A 135 -4.49 6.64 -7.90
N VAL A 136 -5.64 6.84 -7.26
CA VAL A 136 -6.94 7.02 -7.94
C VAL A 136 -7.41 8.47 -8.00
N GLY A 137 -6.57 9.43 -7.59
CA GLY A 137 -6.87 10.87 -7.69
C GLY A 137 -7.77 11.43 -6.57
N LEU A 138 -8.03 10.66 -5.50
CA LEU A 138 -8.78 11.12 -4.32
C LEU A 138 -7.86 11.90 -3.37
N THR A 139 -7.32 13.02 -3.87
CA THR A 139 -6.18 13.73 -3.25
C THR A 139 -6.48 14.28 -1.86
N GLU A 140 -7.66 14.84 -1.63
CA GLU A 140 -8.00 15.40 -0.31
C GLU A 140 -8.16 14.30 0.76
N LEU A 141 -8.71 13.13 0.41
CA LEU A 141 -8.76 12.00 1.34
C LEU A 141 -7.36 11.43 1.60
N ALA A 142 -6.51 11.39 0.57
CA ALA A 142 -5.12 10.99 0.71
C ALA A 142 -4.37 11.94 1.67
N GLU A 143 -4.45 13.25 1.45
CA GLU A 143 -3.80 14.26 2.29
C GLU A 143 -4.26 14.17 3.76
N ARG A 144 -5.55 13.92 4.00
CA ARG A 144 -6.07 13.66 5.36
C ARG A 144 -5.46 12.42 6.00
N CYS A 145 -5.30 11.32 5.25
CA CYS A 145 -4.60 10.12 5.76
C CYS A 145 -3.14 10.45 6.15
N GLU A 146 -2.44 11.23 5.34
CA GLU A 146 -1.05 11.62 5.62
C GLU A 146 -0.94 12.49 6.87
N LEU A 147 -1.82 13.49 7.00
CA LEU A 147 -1.85 14.42 8.13
C LEU A 147 -2.12 13.68 9.45
N LEU A 148 -3.17 12.86 9.50
CA LEU A 148 -3.49 12.05 10.68
C LEU A 148 -2.36 11.06 11.01
N GLY A 149 -1.72 10.49 9.99
CA GLY A 149 -0.55 9.64 10.17
C GLY A 149 0.67 10.38 10.76
N LYS A 150 0.89 11.64 10.39
CA LYS A 150 1.96 12.48 10.96
C LYS A 150 1.64 12.84 12.40
N GLU A 151 0.40 13.25 12.68
CA GLU A 151 -0.04 13.57 14.04
C GLU A 151 0.09 12.36 14.97
N GLY A 152 -0.44 11.20 14.59
CA GLY A 152 -0.39 10.01 15.42
C GLY A 152 1.03 9.49 15.70
N ARG A 153 2.00 9.77 14.82
CA ARG A 153 3.42 9.50 15.09
C ARG A 153 4.03 10.44 16.13
N LEU A 154 3.52 11.68 16.23
CA LEU A 154 4.02 12.70 17.15
C LEU A 154 3.38 12.59 18.54
N ARG A 155 2.06 12.43 18.60
CA ARG A 155 1.28 12.45 19.86
C ARG A 155 0.77 11.09 20.33
N GLY A 156 0.85 10.06 19.49
CA GLY A 156 0.20 8.77 19.75
C GLY A 156 -1.28 8.80 19.33
N LEU A 157 -2.02 7.79 19.77
CA LEU A 157 -3.46 7.67 19.54
C LEU A 157 -4.19 8.23 20.76
N ASP A 158 -4.88 9.35 20.59
CA ASP A 158 -5.73 9.98 21.59
C ASP A 158 -7.17 10.10 21.06
N ASP A 159 -8.12 10.41 21.93
CA ASP A 159 -9.56 10.43 21.61
C ASP A 159 -9.90 11.37 20.43
N ASP A 160 -9.17 12.47 20.30
CA ASP A 160 -9.36 13.43 19.21
C ASP A 160 -8.88 12.84 17.87
N LEU A 161 -7.69 12.24 17.86
CA LEU A 161 -7.16 11.60 16.66
C LEU A 161 -8.02 10.40 16.24
N GLU A 162 -8.48 9.58 17.19
CA GLU A 162 -9.41 8.48 16.91
C GLU A 162 -10.70 8.98 16.25
N ARG A 163 -11.26 10.08 16.78
CA ARG A 163 -12.44 10.70 16.19
C ARG A 163 -12.19 11.18 14.75
N GLN A 164 -11.06 11.84 14.51
CA GLN A 164 -10.71 12.33 13.17
C GLN A 164 -10.48 11.17 12.17
N ILE A 165 -9.88 10.07 12.63
CA ILE A 165 -9.72 8.84 11.83
C ILE A 165 -11.09 8.22 11.52
N ALA A 166 -12.01 8.19 12.49
CA ALA A 166 -13.38 7.70 12.28
C ALA A 166 -14.19 8.59 11.33
N GLU A 167 -13.99 9.91 11.35
CA GLU A 167 -14.56 10.84 10.37
C GLU A 167 -14.02 10.57 8.96
N LEU A 168 -12.71 10.41 8.80
CA LEU A 168 -12.09 10.02 7.54
C LEU A 168 -12.64 8.68 7.00
N ALA A 169 -12.76 7.67 7.86
CA ALA A 169 -13.30 6.36 7.49
C ALA A 169 -14.74 6.45 6.97
N ARG A 170 -15.59 7.25 7.62
CA ARG A 170 -16.97 7.51 7.16
C ARG A 170 -16.99 8.20 5.80
N ASP A 171 -16.13 9.18 5.58
CA ASP A 171 -16.04 9.89 4.31
C ASP A 171 -15.61 8.97 3.17
N LEU A 172 -14.60 8.13 3.42
CA LEU A 172 -14.18 7.12 2.45
C LEU A 172 -15.29 6.12 2.15
N MET A 173 -16.03 5.65 3.16
CA MET A 173 -17.14 4.72 2.95
C MET A 173 -18.27 5.33 2.11
N ARG A 174 -18.51 6.65 2.20
CA ARG A 174 -19.45 7.35 1.30
C ARG A 174 -18.97 7.27 -0.15
N VAL A 175 -17.67 7.47 -0.40
CA VAL A 175 -17.09 7.35 -1.74
C VAL A 175 -17.22 5.92 -2.27
N ILE A 176 -16.84 4.92 -1.47
CA ILE A 176 -16.94 3.50 -1.86
C ILE A 176 -18.37 3.14 -2.25
N ARG A 177 -19.34 3.48 -1.40
CA ARG A 177 -20.76 3.19 -1.66
C ARG A 177 -21.25 3.83 -2.95
N TRP A 178 -20.83 5.07 -3.22
CA TRP A 178 -21.22 5.75 -4.45
C TRP A 178 -20.66 5.07 -5.70
N GLN A 179 -19.42 4.57 -5.66
CA GLN A 179 -18.84 3.83 -6.79
C GLN A 179 -19.62 2.53 -7.12
N GLN A 180 -20.31 1.94 -6.14
CA GLN A 180 -21.13 0.74 -6.34
C GLN A 180 -22.50 1.05 -6.97
N THR A 181 -22.94 2.32 -6.97
CA THR A 181 -24.25 2.74 -7.51
C THR A 181 -24.25 3.17 -8.98
N ILE A 182 -23.06 3.32 -9.59
CA ILE A 182 -22.86 3.81 -10.97
C ILE A 182 -22.30 2.69 -11.83
#